data_AF-X1QUQ0-F1
#
_entry.id   AF-X1QUQ0-F1
#
_cell.length_a   1.000
_cell.length_b   1.000
_cell.length_c   1.000
_cell.angle_alpha   90.00
_cell.angle_beta   90.00
_cell.angle_gamma   90.00
#
_symmetry.space_group_name_H-M   'P 1'
#
loop_
_entity.id
_entity.type
_entity.pdbx_description
1 polymer ?
#
loop_
_entity_poly.entity_id
_entity_poly.type
_entity_poly.pdbx_seq_one_letter_code
_entity_poly.pdbx_strand_id
1 'polypeptide(L)' 'MSTNSKNIIYKELSYKIVGLAMEVHSKLGFGFLEKVYENALMVLLEKNETPAQQQA' A
#
# COMPACT_ATOMS: atom_id res chain seq x y z
N MET A 1 16.69 -13.37 -7.39
CA MET A 1 15.49 -12.81 -8.04
C MET A 1 15.95 -11.76 -9.05
N SER A 2 15.98 -12.09 -10.34
CA SER A 2 16.21 -11.08 -11.38
C SER A 2 14.87 -10.42 -11.71
N THR A 3 14.52 -9.36 -10.97
CA THR A 3 13.36 -8.53 -11.33
C THR A 3 13.75 -7.72 -12.54
N ASN A 4 13.09 -7.95 -13.67
CA ASN A 4 13.29 -7.20 -14.90
C ASN A 4 12.87 -5.74 -14.64
N SER A 5 13.79 -4.89 -14.18
CA SER A 5 13.57 -3.47 -13.83
C SER A 5 13.14 -2.59 -15.01
N LYS A 6 12.76 -3.20 -16.13
CA LYS A 6 12.72 -2.58 -17.45
C LYS A 6 11.38 -2.02 -17.90
N ASN A 7 10.35 -1.89 -17.05
CA ASN A 7 9.28 -0.87 -17.18
C ASN A 7 8.18 -1.06 -16.12
N ILE A 8 8.29 -0.38 -14.97
CA ILE A 8 7.11 -0.18 -14.11
C ILE A 8 6.29 0.94 -14.75
N ILE A 9 5.13 0.61 -15.32
CA ILE A 9 4.27 1.54 -16.08
C ILE A 9 3.94 2.78 -15.25
N TYR A 10 3.62 2.60 -13.96
CA TYR A 10 3.32 3.68 -13.02
C TYR A 10 4.32 3.71 -11.87
N LYS A 11 5.60 3.87 -12.21
CA LYS A 11 6.72 3.80 -11.24
C LYS A 11 6.45 4.57 -9.94
N GLU A 12 6.16 5.87 -10.04
CA GLU A 12 5.93 6.74 -8.89
C GLU A 12 4.71 6.31 -8.06
N LEU A 13 3.59 6.01 -8.71
CA LEU A 13 2.37 5.56 -8.04
C LEU A 13 2.59 4.21 -7.32
N SER A 14 3.27 3.27 -7.98
CA SER A 14 3.59 1.97 -7.40
C SER A 14 4.48 2.11 -6.17
N TYR A 15 5.54 2.91 -6.23
CA TYR A 15 6.39 3.15 -5.06
C TYR A 15 5.65 3.87 -3.93
N LYS A 16 4.76 4.83 -4.26
CA LYS A 16 3.91 5.49 -3.27
C LYS A 16 3.01 4.50 -2.54
N ILE A 17 2.26 3.67 -3.28
CA ILE A 17 1.34 2.68 -2.68
C ILE A 17 2.11 1.67 -1.82
N VAL A 18 3.23 1.16 -2.31
CA VAL A 18 4.07 0.20 -1.56
C VAL A 18 4.64 0.85 -0.30
N GLY A 19 5.08 2.11 -0.38
CA GLY A 19 5.56 2.87 0.78
C GLY A 19 4.49 3.03 1.85
N LEU A 20 3.25 3.37 1.47
CA LEU A 20 2.13 3.47 2.41
C LEU A 20 1.79 2.11 3.04
N ALA A 21 1.81 1.02 2.27
CA ALA A 21 1.60 -0.32 2.80
C ALA A 21 2.69 -0.74 3.80
N MET A 22 3.95 -0.40 3.52
CA MET A 22 5.07 -0.61 4.44
C MET A 22 4.91 0.22 5.72
N GLU A 23 4.41 1.46 5.62
CA GLU A 23 4.11 2.30 6.78
C GLU A 23 3.02 1.65 7.66
N VAL A 24 1.93 1.15 7.07
CA VAL A 24 0.91 0.39 7.81
C VAL A 24 1.53 -0.79 8.54
N HIS A 25 2.33 -1.61 7.84
CA HIS A 25 2.97 -2.77 8.44
C HIS A 25 3.94 -2.39 9.57
N SER A 26 4.71 -1.30 9.41
CA SER A 26 5.64 -0.82 10.44
C SER A 26 4.93 -0.37 11.71
N LYS A 27 3.71 0.16 11.60
CA LYS A 27 2.91 0.64 12.73
C LYS A 27 2.09 -0.47 13.40
N LEU A 28 1.50 -1.36 12.61
CA LEU A 28 0.64 -2.43 13.13
C LEU A 28 1.44 -3.67 13.55
N GLY A 29 2.58 -3.94 12.91
CA GLY A 29 3.30 -5.21 13.09
C GLY A 29 2.58 -6.37 12.39
N PHE A 30 2.73 -7.58 12.93
CA PHE A 30 2.09 -8.80 12.41
C PHE A 30 0.99 -9.30 13.37
N GLY A 31 0.06 -10.12 12.87
CA GLY A 31 -0.95 -10.81 13.70
C GLY A 31 -2.39 -10.31 13.58
N PHE A 32 -2.63 -9.21 12.86
CA PHE A 32 -3.99 -8.73 12.57
C PHE A 32 -4.63 -9.45 11.37
N LEU A 33 -5.96 -9.37 11.29
CA LEU A 33 -6.73 -9.78 10.11
C LEU A 33 -6.44 -8.86 8.93
N GLU A 34 -6.55 -9.40 7.71
CA GLU A 34 -6.37 -8.64 6.47
C GLU A 34 -7.22 -7.36 6.45
N LYS A 35 -8.49 -7.43 6.89
CA LYS A 35 -9.39 -6.27 6.91
C LYS A 35 -8.86 -5.10 7.75
N VAL A 36 -8.07 -5.38 8.78
CA VAL A 36 -7.45 -4.33 9.61
C VAL A 36 -6.34 -3.63 8.82
N TYR A 37 -5.51 -4.38 8.10
CA TYR A 37 -4.49 -3.79 7.22
C TYR A 37 -5.12 -2.99 6.08
N GLU A 38 -6.16 -3.51 5.46
CA GLU A 38 -6.90 -2.80 4.41
C GLU A 38 -7.46 -1.48 4.94
N ASN A 39 -8.18 -1.51 6.08
CA ASN A 39 -8.74 -0.31 6.69
C ASN A 39 -7.65 0.73 7.01
N ALA A 40 -6.52 0.29 7.56
CA ALA A 40 -5.41 1.18 7.86
C ALA A 40 -4.77 1.76 6.59
N LEU A 41 -4.63 0.96 5.53
CA LEU A 41 -4.10 1.40 4.26
C LEU A 41 -5.04 2.40 3.58
N MET A 42 -6.36 2.19 3.64
CA MET A 42 -7.34 3.12 3.10
C MET A 42 -7.27 4.50 3.78
N VAL A 43 -7.09 4.54 5.10
CA VAL A 43 -6.88 5.81 5.83
C VAL A 43 -5.61 6.52 5.35
N LEU A 44 -4.51 5.80 5.12
CA LEU A 44 -3.29 6.42 4.60
C LEU A 44 -3.43 6.86 3.14
N LEU A 45 -4.11 6.09 2.31
CA LEU A 45 -4.37 6.45 0.91
C LEU A 45 -5.21 7.73 0.83
N GLU A 46 -6.26 7.83 1.63
CA GLU A 46 -7.10 9.04 1.74
C GLU A 46 -6.29 10.25 2.19
N LYS A 47 -5.48 10.12 3.26
CA LYS A 47 -4.61 11.20 3.75
C LYS A 47 -3.57 11.67 2.74
N ASN A 48 -3.16 10.79 1.82
CA ASN A 48 -2.21 11.09 0.77
C ASN A 48 -2.89 11.36 -0.57
N GLU A 49 -4.19 11.67 -0.57
CA GLU A 49 -4.99 12.03 -1.75
C GLU A 49 -4.85 11.01 -2.88
N THR A 50 -4.78 9.73 -2.51
CA THR A 50 -4.62 8.61 -3.46
C THR A 50 -5.97 7.93 -3.63
N PRO A 51 -6.63 8.08 -4.78
CA PRO A 51 -7.94 7.48 -5.00
C PRO A 51 -7.86 5.96 -4.91
N ALA A 52 -8.71 5.38 -4.07
CA ALA A 52 -8.82 3.95 -3.89
C ALA A 52 -10.25 3.58 -3.47
N GLN A 53 -10.62 2.32 -3.70
CA GLN A 53 -11.89 1.76 -3.29
C GLN A 53 -11.61 0.58 -2.38
N GLN A 54 -12.36 0.46 -1.28
CA GLN A 54 -12.32 -0.74 -0.45
C GLN A 54 -12.78 -1.97 -1.24
N GLN A 55 -12.21 -3.12 -0.91
CA GLN A 55 -12.70 -4.39 -1.42
C GLN A 55 -14.02 -4.74 -0.72
N ALA A 56 -14.93 -5.37 -1.49
CA ALA A 56 -16.27 -5.75 -1.05
C ALA A 56 -16.26 -6.97 -0.11
#